data_AF-V7GC45-F1
#
_entry.id   AF-V7GC45-F1
#
_cell.length_a   1.000
_cell.length_b   1.000
_cell.length_c   1.000
_cell.angle_alpha   90.00
_cell.angle_beta   90.00
_cell.angle_gamma   90.00
#
_symmetry.space_group_name_H-M   'P 1'
#
loop_
_entity.id
_entity.type
_entity.pdbx_description
1 polymer ?
#
loop_
_entity_poly.entity_id
_entity_poly.type
_entity_poly.pdbx_seq_one_letter_code
_entity_poly.pdbx_strand_id
1 'polypeptide(L)'
;MVHIIPLSVARRRPGNTAQGTGSSPAGGASQQPDSYWQEVAERYEQLISQQQAFDTEVAARKLNGEIAQAEADAVANAPADGAGLHEGMYGQVDPHTGRVLQTGRFDTLFKGFLSQVPPELHPGLSARKETLRTEGAWRMAAQQLQRRKDYERAQVDTALRTNAIAIGKAHPDDHVTFEAARQDGLDLIDKMGVDPGIRQQLAKDWHSTAAKARFEALISRDPKRALAIFGVGTPAAGSGAMGDSAQAAGNSFVEGPRMAPGKKAASARRLRTNA
;
A
#
# COMPACT_ATOMS: atom_id res chain seq x y z
N MET A 1 27.02 32.94 3.85
CA MET A 1 27.19 34.00 2.82
C MET A 1 26.06 34.99 3.00
N VAL A 2 26.38 36.23 3.37
CA VAL A 2 25.41 37.28 3.69
C VAL A 2 25.06 37.99 2.37
N HIS A 3 23.80 37.92 1.92
CA HIS A 3 23.35 38.71 0.76
C HIS A 3 22.86 40.07 1.24
N ILE A 4 23.74 41.07 1.12
CA ILE A 4 23.37 42.48 1.16
C ILE A 4 22.72 42.80 -0.19
N ILE A 5 21.39 42.99 -0.21
CA ILE A 5 20.69 43.51 -1.38
C ILE A 5 20.88 45.03 -1.41
N PRO A 6 21.47 45.62 -2.47
CA PRO A 6 21.70 47.06 -2.53
C PRO A 6 20.39 47.82 -2.79
N LEU A 7 20.12 48.81 -1.92
CA LEU A 7 19.09 49.83 -2.07
C LEU A 7 19.30 50.61 -3.38
N SER A 8 18.54 50.26 -4.43
CA SER A 8 18.41 51.09 -5.63
C SER A 8 17.19 51.99 -5.48
N VAL A 9 17.35 53.12 -4.77
CA VAL A 9 16.38 54.23 -4.78
C VAL A 9 16.75 55.15 -5.93
N ALA A 10 16.44 54.76 -7.16
CA ALA A 10 16.63 55.60 -8.34
C ALA A 10 15.30 55.71 -9.10
N ARG A 11 14.39 56.56 -8.62
CA ARG A 11 13.26 57.04 -9.44
C ARG A 11 13.69 58.34 -10.12
N ARG A 12 13.82 58.27 -11.44
CA ARG A 12 14.17 59.38 -12.34
C ARG A 12 13.20 60.55 -12.14
N ARG A 13 13.76 61.74 -11.92
CA ARG A 13 13.09 63.03 -12.13
C ARG A 13 12.87 63.21 -13.64
N PRO A 14 11.66 63.43 -14.14
CA PRO A 14 11.47 63.87 -15.51
C PRO A 14 11.85 65.36 -15.57
N GLY A 15 12.98 65.67 -16.20
CA GLY A 15 13.29 67.01 -16.66
C GLY A 15 12.77 67.19 -18.08
N ASN A 16 12.21 68.37 -18.39
CA ASN A 16 12.31 68.90 -19.75
C ASN A 16 12.37 70.45 -19.75
N THR A 17 13.56 70.93 -20.13
CA THR A 17 13.94 72.10 -20.96
C THR A 17 13.27 73.50 -20.87
N ALA A 18 14.14 74.49 -20.56
CA ALA A 18 14.36 75.81 -21.19
C ALA A 18 13.30 76.95 -21.19
N GLN A 19 13.61 77.99 -20.39
CA GLN A 19 13.61 79.44 -20.68
C GLN A 19 12.32 80.16 -21.16
N GLY A 20 11.83 81.12 -20.34
CA GLY A 20 11.14 82.32 -20.85
C GLY A 20 9.82 82.72 -20.20
N THR A 21 9.86 83.83 -19.45
CA THR A 21 8.75 84.75 -19.07
C THR A 21 7.69 84.29 -18.07
N GLY A 22 7.43 85.20 -17.13
CA GLY A 22 6.69 84.95 -15.90
C GLY A 22 5.21 84.69 -16.07
N SER A 23 4.68 83.93 -15.12
CA SER A 23 3.37 84.08 -14.49
C SER A 23 3.33 83.04 -13.36
N SER A 24 3.19 83.48 -12.12
CA SER A 24 2.82 82.58 -11.02
C SER A 24 1.43 82.00 -11.30
N PRO A 25 1.21 80.72 -10.97
CA PRO A 25 0.02 80.36 -10.22
C PRO A 25 0.42 79.78 -8.88
N ALA A 26 -0.25 80.29 -7.85
CA ALA A 26 -0.34 79.68 -6.55
C ALA A 26 -0.84 78.23 -6.66
N GLY A 27 -0.44 77.39 -5.70
CA GLY A 27 -0.99 76.05 -5.53
C GLY A 27 -0.03 74.92 -5.89
N GLY A 28 1.23 75.01 -5.44
CA GLY A 28 2.03 73.81 -5.27
C GLY A 28 1.38 72.97 -4.18
N ALA A 29 0.51 72.04 -4.57
CA ALA A 29 0.07 70.98 -3.69
C ALA A 29 1.32 70.25 -3.21
N SER A 30 1.70 70.51 -1.96
CA SER A 30 2.60 69.69 -1.18
C SER A 30 2.08 68.27 -1.26
N GLN A 31 2.61 67.47 -2.19
CA GLN A 31 2.50 66.02 -2.12
C GLN A 31 3.09 65.66 -0.76
N GLN A 32 2.17 65.31 0.13
CA GLN A 32 2.40 65.30 1.56
C GLN A 32 3.53 64.30 1.85
N PRO A 33 4.63 64.71 2.51
CA PRO A 33 5.67 63.78 2.92
C PRO A 33 5.09 62.57 3.69
N ASP A 34 3.96 62.77 4.36
CA ASP A 34 3.23 61.73 5.09
C ASP A 34 2.76 60.56 4.22
N SER A 35 2.30 60.79 2.98
CA SER A 35 1.84 59.69 2.09
C SER A 35 3.03 58.87 1.57
N TYR A 36 4.15 59.53 1.27
CA TYR A 36 5.37 58.86 0.84
C TYR A 36 5.98 57.99 1.95
N TRP A 37 6.01 58.49 3.19
CA TRP A 37 6.51 57.72 4.34
C TRP A 37 5.58 56.56 4.71
N GLN A 38 4.27 56.70 4.52
CA GLN A 38 3.31 55.59 4.65
C GLN A 38 3.57 54.49 3.61
N GLU A 39 3.72 54.82 2.32
CA GLU A 39 4.04 53.83 1.28
C GLU A 39 5.36 53.10 1.54
N VAL A 40 6.37 53.81 2.06
CA VAL A 40 7.66 53.20 2.43
C VAL A 40 7.50 52.26 3.63
N ALA A 41 6.70 52.63 4.63
CA ALA A 41 6.41 51.78 5.78
C ALA A 41 5.66 50.50 5.37
N GLU A 42 4.60 50.62 4.57
CA GLU A 42 3.84 49.48 4.04
C GLU A 42 4.73 48.53 3.22
N ARG A 43 5.60 49.08 2.37
CA ARG A 43 6.53 48.28 1.57
C ARG A 43 7.56 47.55 2.45
N TYR A 44 8.01 48.19 3.53
CA TYR A 44 8.92 47.59 4.48
C TYR A 44 8.25 46.46 5.28
N GLU A 45 7.01 46.67 5.73
CA GLU A 45 6.20 45.63 6.37
C GLU A 45 5.95 44.44 5.42
N GLN A 46 5.65 44.71 4.15
CA GLN A 46 5.52 43.68 3.12
C GLN A 46 6.81 42.88 2.95
N LEU A 47 7.98 43.54 2.92
CA LEU A 47 9.27 42.85 2.82
C LEU A 47 9.54 41.95 4.04
N ILE A 48 9.25 42.43 5.25
CA ILE A 48 9.39 41.62 6.48
C ILE A 48 8.44 40.41 6.41
N SER A 49 7.18 40.62 6.02
CA SER A 49 6.21 39.53 5.92
C SER A 49 6.61 38.46 4.89
N GLN A 50 7.18 38.87 3.76
CA GLN A 50 7.67 37.95 2.72
C GLN A 50 8.88 37.16 3.22
N GLN A 51 9.81 37.81 3.92
CA GLN A 51 10.97 37.14 4.51
C GLN A 51 10.52 36.11 5.55
N GLN A 52 9.61 36.49 6.45
CA GLN A 52 9.08 35.59 7.47
C GLN A 52 8.33 34.40 6.86
N ALA A 53 7.55 34.62 5.79
CA ALA A 53 6.86 33.55 5.07
C ALA A 53 7.86 32.57 4.42
N PHE A 54 8.93 33.09 3.82
CA PHE A 54 10.00 32.28 3.26
C PHE A 54 10.73 31.46 4.34
N ASP A 55 11.12 32.10 5.44
CA ASP A 55 11.81 31.42 6.55
C ASP A 55 10.92 30.35 7.20
N THR A 56 9.61 30.61 7.30
CA THR A 56 8.62 29.62 7.74
C THR A 56 8.59 28.41 6.82
N GLU A 57 8.67 28.61 5.51
CA GLU A 57 8.66 27.53 4.52
C GLU A 57 9.95 26.71 4.57
N VAL A 58 11.11 27.35 4.73
CA VAL A 58 12.39 26.67 4.94
C VAL A 58 12.35 25.82 6.21
N ALA A 59 11.86 26.38 7.32
CA ALA A 59 11.69 25.65 8.57
C ALA A 59 10.70 24.48 8.41
N ALA A 60 9.58 24.69 7.71
CA ALA A 60 8.59 23.63 7.47
C ALA A 60 9.17 22.47 6.66
N ARG A 61 10.04 22.72 5.68
CA ARG A 61 10.74 21.66 4.93
C ARG A 61 11.67 20.85 5.82
N LYS A 62 12.39 21.51 6.72
CA LYS A 62 13.23 20.81 7.71
C LYS A 62 12.38 19.94 8.64
N LEU A 63 11.28 20.48 9.17
CA LEU A 63 10.33 19.73 10.00
C LEU A 63 9.79 18.49 9.28
N ASN A 64 9.40 18.62 8.00
CA ASN A 64 8.93 17.50 7.20
C ASN A 64 10.00 16.41 7.04
N GLY A 65 11.27 16.80 6.88
CA GLY A 65 12.40 15.86 6.85
C GLY A 65 12.57 15.09 8.16
N GLU A 66 12.47 15.78 9.30
CA GLU A 66 12.57 15.13 10.62
C GLU A 66 11.40 14.19 10.89
N ILE A 67 10.17 14.56 10.49
CA ILE A 67 8.99 13.69 10.58
C ILE A 67 9.19 12.45 9.70
N ALA A 68 9.60 12.62 8.45
CA ALA A 68 9.79 11.51 7.52
C ALA A 68 10.87 10.53 8.01
N GLN A 69 11.97 11.05 8.58
CA GLN A 69 13.00 10.21 9.19
C GLN A 69 12.44 9.43 10.39
N ALA A 70 11.68 10.09 11.26
CA ALA A 70 11.08 9.43 12.41
C ALA A 70 10.04 8.36 12.03
N GLU A 71 9.25 8.61 10.97
CA GLU A 71 8.35 7.62 10.37
C GLU A 71 9.15 6.41 9.85
N ALA A 72 10.23 6.65 9.11
CA ALA A 72 11.08 5.58 8.59
C ALA A 72 11.72 4.74 9.71
N ASP A 73 12.22 5.39 10.76
CA ASP A 73 12.76 4.72 11.95
C ASP A 73 11.68 3.87 12.64
N ALA A 74 10.47 4.39 12.78
CA ALA A 74 9.36 3.65 13.39
C ALA A 74 9.02 2.40 12.57
N VAL A 75 8.96 2.54 11.25
CA VAL A 75 8.74 1.41 10.33
C VAL A 75 9.87 0.39 10.41
N ALA A 76 11.13 0.83 10.47
CA ALA A 76 12.28 -0.08 10.54
C ALA A 76 12.29 -0.92 11.83
N ASN A 77 11.84 -0.34 12.94
CA ASN A 77 11.89 -0.98 14.27
C ASN A 77 10.56 -1.61 14.71
N ALA A 78 9.50 -1.51 13.89
CA ALA A 78 8.21 -2.05 14.23
C ALA A 78 8.17 -3.58 14.21
N PRO A 79 7.26 -4.20 15.00
CA PRO A 79 6.96 -5.62 14.91
C PRO A 79 6.63 -6.08 13.49
N ALA A 80 6.74 -7.39 13.25
CA ALA A 80 6.47 -8.00 11.95
C ALA A 80 5.02 -7.77 11.48
N ASP A 81 4.06 -7.76 12.40
CA ASP A 81 2.65 -7.48 12.12
C ASP A 81 2.32 -5.98 12.13
N GLY A 82 3.32 -5.12 12.35
CA GLY A 82 3.18 -3.66 12.36
C GLY A 82 2.44 -3.10 13.58
N ALA A 83 2.16 -3.92 14.61
CA ALA A 83 1.40 -3.48 15.77
C ALA A 83 2.01 -2.23 16.43
N GLY A 84 1.15 -1.26 16.76
CA GLY A 84 1.55 -0.02 17.45
C GLY A 84 2.25 1.03 16.56
N LEU A 85 2.38 0.81 15.25
CA LEU A 85 3.00 1.79 14.34
C LEU A 85 2.27 3.14 14.35
N HIS A 86 0.96 3.12 14.13
CA HIS A 86 0.14 4.32 14.12
C HIS A 86 0.14 5.00 15.48
N GLU A 87 -0.23 4.25 16.52
CA GLU A 87 -0.39 4.76 17.88
C GLU A 87 0.94 5.27 18.47
N GLY A 88 2.04 4.56 18.27
CA GLY A 88 3.35 4.99 18.75
C GLY A 88 3.86 6.25 18.04
N MET A 89 3.64 6.34 16.72
CA MET A 89 4.12 7.49 15.94
C MET A 89 3.24 8.72 16.12
N TYR A 90 1.92 8.58 16.04
CA TYR A 90 0.97 9.69 15.98
C TYR A 90 0.06 9.82 17.21
N GLY A 91 0.11 8.85 18.12
CA GLY A 91 -0.69 8.86 19.33
C GLY A 91 -2.14 8.46 19.09
N GLN A 92 -3.00 8.85 20.03
CA GLN A 92 -4.45 8.72 19.92
C GLN A 92 -5.08 10.11 20.01
N VAL A 93 -6.01 10.40 19.10
CA VAL A 93 -6.80 11.62 19.10
C VAL A 93 -8.27 11.23 19.21
N ASP A 94 -9.00 11.91 20.08
CA ASP A 94 -10.45 11.77 20.19
C ASP A 94 -11.11 12.25 18.88
N PRO A 95 -11.81 11.38 18.15
CA PRO A 95 -12.44 11.74 16.88
C PRO A 95 -13.53 12.81 17.01
N HIS A 96 -14.15 12.95 18.18
CA HIS A 96 -15.29 13.85 18.40
C HIS A 96 -14.84 15.21 18.91
N THR A 97 -13.77 15.25 19.72
CA THR A 97 -13.29 16.49 20.34
C THR A 97 -11.98 17.02 19.73
N GLY A 98 -11.29 16.22 18.91
CA GLY A 98 -9.98 16.55 18.35
C GLY A 98 -8.85 16.62 19.39
N ARG A 99 -9.12 16.22 20.64
CA ARG A 99 -8.14 16.26 21.73
C ARG A 99 -7.19 15.08 21.63
N VAL A 100 -5.90 15.32 21.83
CA VAL A 100 -4.91 14.26 21.97
C VAL A 100 -5.17 13.52 23.28
N LEU A 101 -5.61 12.27 23.18
CA LEU A 101 -5.81 11.35 24.30
C LEU A 101 -4.48 10.74 24.74
N GLN A 102 -3.61 10.45 23.77
CA GLN A 102 -2.29 9.90 23.99
C GLN A 102 -1.29 10.54 23.05
N THR A 103 -0.20 11.04 23.61
CA THR A 103 0.87 11.71 22.87
C THR A 103 1.70 10.69 22.09
N GLY A 104 1.86 10.91 20.79
CA GLY A 104 2.78 10.14 19.94
C GLY A 104 4.18 10.75 19.83
N ARG A 105 5.10 10.05 19.15
CA ARG A 105 6.43 10.57 18.81
C ARG A 105 6.34 11.88 18.00
N PHE A 106 5.36 12.00 17.10
CA PHE A 106 5.08 13.22 16.33
C PHE A 106 4.90 14.45 17.21
N ASP A 107 4.13 14.35 18.29
CA ASP A 107 3.87 15.49 19.19
C ASP A 107 5.14 15.96 19.91
N THR A 108 5.97 15.01 20.31
CA THR A 108 7.26 15.29 20.96
C THR A 108 8.21 15.94 19.98
N LEU A 109 8.30 15.43 18.75
CA LEU A 109 9.12 15.99 17.67
C LEU A 109 8.67 17.40 17.31
N PHE A 110 7.37 17.60 17.10
CA PHE A 110 6.83 18.89 16.73
C PHE A 110 7.09 19.95 17.81
N LYS A 111 6.84 19.61 19.09
CA LYS A 111 7.15 20.48 20.22
C LYS A 111 8.65 20.77 20.32
N GLY A 112 9.50 19.74 20.17
CA GLY A 112 10.94 19.87 20.21
C GLY A 112 11.49 20.76 19.08
N PHE A 113 10.91 20.67 17.89
CA PHE A 113 11.24 21.49 16.74
C PHE A 113 10.86 22.96 16.97
N LEU A 114 9.64 23.22 17.48
CA LEU A 114 9.21 24.58 17.81
C LEU A 114 10.15 25.27 18.81
N SER A 115 10.67 24.54 19.80
CA SER A 115 11.63 25.08 20.76
C SER A 115 12.99 25.47 20.15
N GLN A 116 13.30 25.01 18.94
CA GLN A 116 14.58 25.27 18.25
C GLN A 116 14.50 26.39 17.21
N VAL A 117 13.30 26.79 16.80
CA VAL A 117 13.07 27.82 15.78
C VAL A 117 12.67 29.16 16.41
N PRO A 118 12.95 30.28 15.73
CA PRO A 118 12.56 31.60 16.23
C PRO A 118 11.04 31.71 16.49
N PRO A 119 10.60 32.40 17.57
CA PRO A 119 9.19 32.55 17.93
C PRO A 119 8.29 33.11 16.82
N GLU A 120 8.86 33.92 15.94
CA GLU A 120 8.16 34.55 14.82
C GLU A 120 7.64 33.49 13.82
N LEU A 121 8.28 32.32 13.74
CA LEU A 121 7.88 31.24 12.83
C LEU A 121 6.83 30.31 13.46
N HIS A 122 6.61 30.39 14.78
CA HIS A 122 5.76 29.44 15.52
C HIS A 122 4.32 29.41 15.03
N PRO A 123 3.64 30.55 14.76
CA PRO A 123 2.26 30.54 14.29
C PRO A 123 2.11 29.83 12.94
N GLY A 124 3.02 30.13 12.00
CA GLY A 124 3.00 29.55 10.65
C GLY A 124 3.26 28.04 10.64
N LEU A 125 4.15 27.56 11.52
CA LEU A 125 4.39 26.13 11.71
C LEU A 125 3.24 25.44 12.45
N SER A 126 2.74 26.04 13.52
CA SER A 126 1.65 25.50 14.34
C SER A 126 0.36 25.31 13.54
N ALA A 127 0.07 26.22 12.60
CA ALA A 127 -1.06 26.10 11.68
C ALA A 127 -1.01 24.84 10.81
N ARG A 128 0.18 24.28 10.56
CA ARG A 128 0.38 23.07 9.75
C ARG A 128 0.28 21.78 10.56
N LYS A 129 0.31 21.86 11.90
CA LYS A 129 0.44 20.70 12.80
C LYS A 129 -0.63 19.64 12.53
N GLU A 130 -1.88 20.05 12.41
CA GLU A 130 -3.00 19.10 12.33
C GLU A 130 -3.06 18.37 10.98
N THR A 131 -2.77 19.08 9.88
CA THR A 131 -2.64 18.47 8.56
C THR A 131 -1.50 17.45 8.54
N LEU A 132 -0.32 17.83 9.03
CA LEU A 132 0.84 16.93 9.12
C LEU A 132 0.54 15.69 9.95
N ARG A 133 -0.13 15.87 11.10
CA ARG A 133 -0.58 14.76 11.94
C ARG A 133 -1.50 13.83 11.18
N THR A 134 -2.56 14.38 10.58
CA THR A 134 -3.59 13.59 9.91
C THR A 134 -3.00 12.78 8.76
N GLU A 135 -2.25 13.43 7.87
CA GLU A 135 -1.64 12.75 6.72
C GLU A 135 -0.65 11.67 7.14
N GLY A 136 0.18 11.95 8.15
CA GLY A 136 1.15 11.00 8.68
C GLY A 136 0.51 9.82 9.42
N ALA A 137 -0.53 10.09 10.21
CA ALA A 137 -1.35 9.08 10.85
C ALA A 137 -1.93 8.11 9.81
N TRP A 138 -2.52 8.62 8.73
CA TRP A 138 -3.00 7.78 7.63
C TRP A 138 -1.91 6.92 7.01
N ARG A 139 -0.72 7.48 6.74
CA ARG A 139 0.42 6.72 6.20
C ARG A 139 0.84 5.59 7.14
N MET A 140 0.99 5.85 8.44
CA MET A 140 1.40 4.84 9.42
C MET A 140 0.32 3.77 9.64
N ALA A 141 -0.95 4.15 9.67
CA ALA A 141 -2.07 3.21 9.76
C ALA A 141 -2.15 2.30 8.52
N ALA A 142 -1.93 2.85 7.32
CA ALA A 142 -1.88 2.07 6.09
C ALA A 142 -0.71 1.06 6.10
N GLN A 143 0.48 1.48 6.56
CA GLN A 143 1.64 0.60 6.73
C GLN A 143 1.38 -0.52 7.73
N GLN A 144 0.77 -0.20 8.87
CA GLN A 144 0.38 -1.18 9.89
C GLN A 144 -0.59 -2.22 9.31
N LEU A 145 -1.63 -1.77 8.62
CA LEU A 145 -2.61 -2.68 8.00
C LEU A 145 -1.96 -3.59 6.96
N GLN A 146 -1.06 -3.05 6.12
CA GLN A 146 -0.37 -3.84 5.11
C GLN A 146 0.51 -4.92 5.76
N ARG A 147 1.32 -4.54 6.75
CA ARG A 147 2.15 -5.50 7.50
C ARG A 147 1.33 -6.58 8.18
N ARG A 148 0.18 -6.21 8.74
CA ARG A 148 -0.73 -7.17 9.36
C ARG A 148 -1.21 -8.21 8.35
N LYS A 149 -1.62 -7.78 7.15
CA LYS A 149 -2.03 -8.69 6.07
C LYS A 149 -0.90 -9.62 5.65
N ASP A 150 0.31 -9.07 5.49
CA ASP A 150 1.48 -9.86 5.09
C ASP A 150 1.87 -10.88 6.17
N TYR A 151 1.81 -10.48 7.44
CA TYR A 151 2.04 -11.37 8.58
C TYR A 151 1.00 -12.49 8.64
N GLU A 152 -0.29 -12.18 8.54
CA GLU A 152 -1.37 -13.17 8.56
C GLU A 152 -1.19 -14.19 7.44
N ARG A 153 -0.86 -13.72 6.22
CA ARG A 153 -0.57 -14.59 5.09
C ARG A 153 0.63 -15.50 5.36
N ALA A 154 1.72 -14.97 5.91
CA ALA A 154 2.90 -15.76 6.24
C ALA A 154 2.62 -16.83 7.31
N GLN A 155 1.78 -16.51 8.30
CA GLN A 155 1.36 -17.47 9.33
C GLN A 155 0.51 -18.58 8.74
N VAL A 156 -0.46 -18.25 7.87
CA VAL A 156 -1.28 -19.25 7.18
C VAL A 156 -0.41 -20.15 6.30
N ASP A 157 0.45 -19.57 5.46
CA ASP A 157 1.38 -20.35 4.60
C ASP A 157 2.24 -21.32 5.43
N THR A 158 2.74 -20.87 6.59
CA THR A 158 3.56 -21.70 7.48
C THR A 158 2.76 -22.85 8.08
N ALA A 159 1.54 -22.60 8.53
CA ALA A 159 0.66 -23.63 9.05
C ALA A 159 0.24 -24.63 7.96
N LEU A 160 -0.13 -24.17 6.76
CA LEU A 160 -0.47 -25.05 5.64
C LEU A 160 0.70 -25.93 5.23
N ARG A 161 1.92 -25.40 5.18
CA ARG A 161 3.14 -26.21 4.95
C ARG A 161 3.35 -27.24 6.04
N THR A 162 3.15 -26.86 7.30
CA THR A 162 3.27 -27.78 8.45
C THR A 162 2.26 -28.92 8.34
N ASN A 163 1.01 -28.61 8.00
CA ASN A 163 -0.05 -29.59 7.79
C ASN A 163 0.26 -30.51 6.60
N ALA A 164 0.76 -29.98 5.49
CA ALA A 164 1.16 -30.80 4.34
C ALA A 164 2.30 -31.76 4.68
N ILE A 165 3.29 -31.31 5.46
CA ILE A 165 4.37 -32.17 5.97
C ILE A 165 3.82 -33.26 6.89
N ALA A 166 2.87 -32.91 7.78
CA ALA A 166 2.22 -33.88 8.65
C ALA A 166 1.45 -34.95 7.85
N ILE A 167 0.68 -34.55 6.84
CA ILE A 167 0.00 -35.46 5.90
C ILE A 167 1.01 -36.37 5.20
N GLY A 168 2.13 -35.80 4.70
CA GLY A 168 3.18 -36.56 4.03
C GLY A 168 3.87 -37.60 4.91
N LYS A 169 3.87 -37.41 6.23
CA LYS A 169 4.44 -38.35 7.23
C LYS A 169 3.41 -39.34 7.78
N ALA A 170 2.12 -39.03 7.70
CA ALA A 170 1.06 -39.89 8.19
C ALA A 170 0.93 -41.18 7.36
N HIS A 171 0.26 -42.18 7.92
CA HIS A 171 -0.05 -43.40 7.16
C HIS A 171 -1.01 -43.03 6.01
N PRO A 172 -0.72 -43.39 4.74
CA PRO A 172 -1.54 -42.96 3.61
C PRO A 172 -2.97 -43.51 3.64
N ASP A 173 -3.20 -44.63 4.31
CA ASP A 173 -4.55 -45.20 4.56
C ASP A 173 -5.23 -44.66 5.84
N ASP A 174 -4.56 -43.82 6.63
CA ASP A 174 -5.21 -43.14 7.76
C ASP A 174 -5.98 -41.92 7.25
N HIS A 175 -7.18 -42.22 6.76
CA HIS A 175 -8.10 -41.23 6.22
C HIS A 175 -8.55 -40.21 7.29
N VAL A 176 -8.62 -40.61 8.56
CA VAL A 176 -9.10 -39.73 9.64
C VAL A 176 -8.07 -38.63 9.91
N THR A 177 -6.81 -39.00 10.07
CA THR A 177 -5.72 -38.03 10.29
C THR A 177 -5.53 -37.12 9.07
N PHE A 178 -5.68 -37.65 7.85
CA PHE A 178 -5.66 -36.86 6.63
C PHE A 178 -6.77 -35.81 6.59
N GLU A 179 -8.02 -36.21 6.82
CA GLU A 179 -9.17 -35.31 6.76
C GLU A 179 -9.12 -34.25 7.87
N ALA A 180 -8.66 -34.61 9.06
CA ALA A 180 -8.44 -33.64 10.14
C ALA A 180 -7.43 -32.56 9.74
N ALA A 181 -6.24 -32.95 9.26
CA ALA A 181 -5.22 -31.99 8.83
C ALA A 181 -5.67 -31.13 7.62
N ARG A 182 -6.46 -31.72 6.70
CA ARG A 182 -7.07 -31.01 5.58
C ARG A 182 -8.06 -29.97 6.09
N GLN A 183 -8.95 -30.33 7.01
CA GLN A 183 -9.95 -29.43 7.56
C GLN A 183 -9.31 -28.31 8.40
N ASP A 184 -8.30 -28.61 9.20
CA ASP A 184 -7.55 -27.61 9.98
C ASP A 184 -6.97 -26.50 9.08
N GLY A 185 -6.46 -26.88 7.89
CA GLY A 185 -5.98 -25.90 6.92
C GLY A 185 -7.09 -25.05 6.30
N LEU A 186 -8.28 -25.62 6.06
CA LEU A 186 -9.44 -24.88 5.56
C LEU A 186 -9.97 -23.91 6.61
N ASP A 187 -10.06 -24.34 7.86
CA ASP A 187 -10.53 -23.51 8.98
C ASP A 187 -9.60 -22.30 9.19
N LEU A 188 -8.29 -22.47 8.96
CA LEU A 188 -7.34 -21.37 9.02
C LEU A 188 -7.50 -20.40 7.84
N ILE A 189 -7.69 -20.92 6.63
CA ILE A 189 -7.98 -20.11 5.44
C ILE A 189 -9.29 -19.32 5.64
N ASP A 190 -10.30 -19.91 6.27
CA ASP A 190 -11.58 -19.25 6.51
C ASP A 190 -11.49 -18.10 7.52
N LYS A 191 -10.53 -18.16 8.45
CA LYS A 191 -10.26 -17.10 9.42
C LYS A 191 -9.50 -15.90 8.82
N MET A 192 -8.98 -16.00 7.59
CA MET A 192 -8.29 -14.88 6.96
C MET A 192 -9.25 -13.76 6.57
N GLY A 193 -8.86 -12.51 6.85
CA GLY A 193 -9.57 -11.30 6.44
C GLY A 193 -9.43 -10.95 4.94
N VAL A 194 -9.36 -11.95 4.06
CA VAL A 194 -9.24 -11.78 2.60
C VAL A 194 -10.59 -11.87 1.89
N ASP A 195 -10.66 -11.30 0.69
CA ASP A 195 -11.85 -11.35 -0.15
C ASP A 195 -12.35 -12.79 -0.39
N PRO A 196 -13.66 -13.03 -0.47
CA PRO A 196 -14.23 -14.36 -0.65
C PRO A 196 -13.65 -15.12 -1.86
N GLY A 197 -13.40 -14.43 -2.98
CA GLY A 197 -12.79 -15.05 -4.17
C GLY A 197 -11.36 -15.53 -3.95
N ILE A 198 -10.56 -14.74 -3.20
CA ILE A 198 -9.18 -15.12 -2.84
C ILE A 198 -9.22 -16.32 -1.88
N ARG A 199 -10.13 -16.30 -0.91
CA ARG A 199 -10.32 -17.41 0.03
C ARG A 199 -10.67 -18.72 -0.67
N GLN A 200 -11.59 -18.68 -1.63
CA GLN A 200 -11.95 -19.86 -2.44
C GLN A 200 -10.75 -20.40 -3.23
N GLN A 201 -9.95 -19.52 -3.81
CA GLN A 201 -8.75 -19.92 -4.53
C GLN A 201 -7.72 -20.59 -3.60
N LEU A 202 -7.48 -20.01 -2.42
CA LEU A 202 -6.58 -20.60 -1.42
C LEU A 202 -7.09 -21.95 -0.90
N ALA A 203 -8.39 -22.10 -0.68
CA ALA A 203 -9.00 -23.37 -0.29
C ALA A 203 -8.82 -24.44 -1.37
N LYS A 204 -9.00 -24.08 -2.65
CA LYS A 204 -8.77 -24.98 -3.79
C LYS A 204 -7.31 -25.40 -3.88
N ASP A 205 -6.38 -24.46 -3.76
CA ASP A 205 -4.94 -24.73 -3.81
C ASP A 205 -4.51 -25.61 -2.62
N TRP A 206 -5.11 -25.38 -1.45
CA TRP A 206 -4.91 -26.20 -0.27
C TRP A 206 -5.41 -27.63 -0.47
N HIS A 207 -6.62 -27.83 -1.02
CA HIS A 207 -7.12 -29.17 -1.36
C HIS A 207 -6.15 -29.93 -2.27
N SER A 208 -5.65 -29.27 -3.32
CA SER A 208 -4.68 -29.86 -4.23
C SER A 208 -3.37 -30.22 -3.52
N THR A 209 -2.88 -29.35 -2.63
CA THR A 209 -1.63 -29.56 -1.90
C THR A 209 -1.74 -30.71 -0.90
N ALA A 210 -2.83 -30.75 -0.11
CA ALA A 210 -3.10 -31.83 0.82
C ALA A 210 -3.21 -33.19 0.11
N ALA A 211 -3.97 -33.25 -0.99
CA ALA A 211 -4.10 -34.48 -1.79
C ALA A 211 -2.74 -34.93 -2.34
N LYS A 212 -1.96 -34.00 -2.90
CA LYS A 212 -0.60 -34.29 -3.40
C LYS A 212 0.31 -34.85 -2.31
N ALA A 213 0.35 -34.24 -1.12
CA ALA A 213 1.16 -34.71 -0.01
C ALA A 213 0.79 -36.15 0.40
N ARG A 214 -0.49 -36.49 0.42
CA ARG A 214 -0.96 -37.86 0.70
C ARG A 214 -0.53 -38.85 -0.38
N PHE A 215 -0.64 -38.47 -1.66
CA PHE A 215 -0.20 -39.32 -2.76
C PHE A 215 1.31 -39.54 -2.76
N GLU A 216 2.10 -38.52 -2.45
CA GLU A 216 3.56 -38.66 -2.29
C GLU A 216 3.92 -39.61 -1.14
N ALA A 217 3.19 -39.55 -0.02
CA ALA A 217 3.33 -40.52 1.07
C ALA A 217 3.00 -41.95 0.62
N LEU A 218 1.92 -42.12 -0.17
CA LEU A 218 1.54 -43.42 -0.73
C LEU A 218 2.63 -43.95 -1.69
N ILE A 219 3.13 -43.12 -2.61
CA ILE A 219 4.19 -43.50 -3.54
C ILE A 219 5.45 -43.93 -2.78
N SER A 220 5.84 -43.16 -1.75
CA SER A 220 7.04 -43.45 -0.96
C SER A 220 6.95 -44.77 -0.19
N ARG A 221 5.73 -45.17 0.21
CA ARG A 221 5.48 -46.37 1.00
C ARG A 221 5.18 -47.60 0.15
N ASP A 222 4.32 -47.45 -0.86
CA ASP A 222 3.89 -48.51 -1.77
C ASP A 222 3.75 -47.99 -3.21
N PRO A 223 4.89 -47.95 -3.95
CA PRO A 223 4.90 -47.49 -5.34
C PRO A 223 3.99 -48.31 -6.26
N LYS A 224 3.84 -49.63 -6.00
CA LYS A 224 3.02 -50.51 -6.84
C LYS A 224 1.55 -50.19 -6.70
N ARG A 225 1.09 -49.96 -5.46
CA ARG A 225 -0.29 -49.54 -5.20
C ARG A 225 -0.57 -48.14 -5.72
N ALA A 226 0.40 -47.22 -5.63
CA ALA A 226 0.27 -45.91 -6.25
C ALA A 226 0.09 -46.01 -7.79
N LEU A 227 0.87 -46.86 -8.46
CA LEU A 227 0.74 -47.10 -9.90
C LEU A 227 -0.59 -47.78 -10.28
N ALA A 228 -1.10 -48.68 -9.43
CA ALA A 228 -2.41 -49.31 -9.62
C ALA A 228 -3.56 -48.31 -9.62
N ILE A 229 -3.47 -47.22 -8.83
CA ILE A 229 -4.48 -46.13 -8.84
C ILE A 229 -4.53 -45.41 -10.20
N PHE A 230 -3.41 -45.33 -10.91
CA PHE A 230 -3.34 -44.77 -12.26
C PHE A 230 -3.60 -45.81 -13.37
N GLY A 231 -3.97 -47.05 -13.02
CA GLY A 231 -4.20 -48.14 -13.97
C GLY A 231 -2.91 -48.68 -14.62
N VAL A 232 -1.73 -48.32 -14.10
CA VAL A 232 -0.43 -48.74 -14.62
C VAL A 232 0.06 -49.94 -13.80
N GLY A 233 -0.51 -51.12 -13.99
CA GLY A 233 -0.05 -52.29 -13.23
C GLY A 233 -0.87 -53.55 -13.33
N THR A 234 -2.04 -53.50 -13.95
CA THR A 234 -2.77 -54.72 -14.33
C THR A 234 -2.36 -55.06 -15.77
N PRO A 235 -1.58 -56.13 -16.02
CA PRO A 235 -1.63 -56.72 -17.35
C PRO A 235 -3.10 -57.10 -17.59
N ALA A 236 -3.67 -56.62 -18.69
CA ALA A 236 -4.95 -57.11 -19.16
C ALA A 236 -4.86 -58.64 -19.19
N ALA A 237 -5.62 -59.30 -18.31
CA ALA A 237 -5.72 -60.75 -18.31
C ALA A 237 -6.15 -61.14 -19.73
N GLY A 238 -5.28 -61.91 -20.37
CA GLY A 238 -5.35 -62.19 -21.80
C GLY A 238 -6.73 -62.70 -22.21
N SER A 239 -7.19 -62.18 -23.33
CA SER A 239 -8.19 -62.81 -24.16
C SER A 239 -7.77 -64.27 -24.44
N GLY A 240 -8.62 -65.20 -24.04
CA GLY A 240 -8.52 -66.61 -24.40
C GLY A 240 -9.91 -67.24 -24.32
N ALA A 241 -10.64 -67.14 -25.44
CA ALA A 241 -11.67 -68.01 -26.02
C ALA A 241 -12.17 -69.22 -25.17
N MET A 242 -13.42 -69.68 -25.17
CA MET A 242 -14.58 -69.57 -26.07
C MET A 242 -15.72 -70.35 -25.35
N GLY A 243 -16.99 -69.97 -25.52
CA GLY A 243 -18.09 -70.79 -24.95
C GLY A 243 -19.45 -70.13 -25.03
N ASP A 244 -20.03 -70.20 -26.20
CA ASP A 244 -21.35 -69.74 -26.64
C ASP A 244 -22.53 -70.15 -25.74
N SER A 245 -23.51 -69.25 -25.56
CA SER A 245 -24.96 -69.53 -25.56
C SER A 245 -25.75 -68.23 -25.47
N ALA A 246 -26.32 -67.84 -26.61
CA ALA A 246 -27.28 -66.76 -26.75
C ALA A 246 -28.64 -67.08 -26.09
N GLN A 247 -29.29 -66.08 -25.48
CA GLN A 247 -30.74 -65.91 -25.61
C GLN A 247 -31.13 -64.44 -25.46
N ALA A 248 -31.88 -63.97 -26.46
CA ALA A 248 -32.36 -62.61 -26.64
C ALA A 248 -33.74 -62.37 -26.02
N ALA A 249 -33.97 -61.16 -25.50
CA ALA A 249 -35.22 -60.38 -25.48
C ALA A 249 -34.99 -59.16 -24.55
N GLY A 250 -35.31 -57.91 -24.86
CA GLY A 250 -36.00 -57.30 -25.99
C GLY A 250 -35.87 -55.76 -25.92
N ASN A 251 -36.18 -55.14 -27.05
CA ASN A 251 -36.12 -53.72 -27.40
C ASN A 251 -36.69 -52.72 -26.37
N SER A 252 -36.09 -51.52 -26.31
CA SER A 252 -36.72 -50.33 -26.92
C SER A 252 -35.74 -49.15 -27.05
N PHE A 253 -35.69 -48.68 -28.29
CA PHE A 253 -34.98 -47.57 -28.90
C PHE A 253 -35.66 -46.21 -28.66
N VAL A 254 -34.87 -45.15 -28.42
CA VAL A 254 -35.04 -43.75 -28.90
C VAL A 254 -33.63 -43.14 -28.82
N GLU A 255 -32.84 -43.13 -29.90
CA GLU A 255 -32.77 -42.15 -31.00
C GLU A 255 -32.26 -40.76 -30.58
N GLY A 256 -31.09 -40.38 -31.13
CA GLY A 256 -30.34 -39.15 -30.82
C GLY A 256 -30.89 -37.89 -31.50
N PRO A 257 -30.04 -36.86 -31.66
CA PRO A 257 -29.34 -36.80 -32.95
C PRO A 257 -27.85 -36.50 -32.88
N ARG A 258 -27.25 -36.70 -34.05
CA ARG A 258 -25.85 -36.94 -34.40
C ARG A 258 -25.25 -35.71 -35.13
N MET A 259 -23.93 -35.52 -34.96
CA MET A 259 -22.96 -34.83 -35.86
C MET A 259 -23.06 -33.28 -35.98
N ALA A 260 -21.99 -32.50 -36.21
CA ALA A 260 -20.78 -32.75 -37.02
C ALA A 260 -19.60 -31.77 -36.70
N PRO A 261 -18.43 -31.90 -37.36
CA PRO A 261 -17.11 -31.57 -36.81
C PRO A 261 -16.43 -30.28 -37.34
N GLY A 262 -15.39 -29.84 -36.62
CA GLY A 262 -14.15 -29.30 -37.19
C GLY A 262 -14.04 -27.78 -37.35
N LYS A 263 -12.99 -27.20 -36.73
CA LYS A 263 -11.98 -26.38 -37.45
C LYS A 263 -10.77 -26.07 -36.57
N LYS A 264 -9.60 -26.52 -37.05
CA LYS A 264 -8.29 -25.94 -36.71
C LYS A 264 -8.20 -24.53 -37.31
N ALA A 265 -7.67 -23.58 -36.55
CA ALA A 265 -7.01 -22.37 -37.04
C ALA A 265 -5.96 -21.99 -35.98
N ALA A 266 -4.69 -22.33 -36.19
CA ALA A 266 -3.70 -21.51 -36.89
C ALA A 266 -3.28 -20.29 -36.06
N SER A 267 -2.25 -20.51 -35.24
CA SER A 267 -1.45 -19.49 -34.58
C SER A 267 -0.76 -18.59 -35.60
N ALA A 268 -1.03 -17.28 -35.55
CA ALA A 268 -0.17 -16.26 -36.17
C ALA A 268 -0.46 -14.86 -35.59
N ARG A 269 0.40 -14.38 -34.68
CA ARG A 269 0.70 -12.94 -34.50
C ARG A 269 2.00 -12.79 -33.71
N ARG A 270 3.13 -12.71 -34.41
CA ARG A 270 3.86 -11.46 -34.75
C ARG A 270 4.31 -10.67 -33.51
N LEU A 271 5.55 -10.93 -33.13
CA LEU A 271 6.45 -9.98 -32.50
C LEU A 271 6.50 -8.69 -33.34
N ARG A 272 6.24 -7.56 -32.70
CA ARG A 272 6.70 -6.23 -33.11
C ARG A 272 7.07 -5.46 -31.84
N THR A 273 8.34 -5.50 -31.50
CA THR A 273 9.02 -4.48 -30.70
C THR A 273 9.36 -3.32 -31.61
N ASN A 274 8.93 -2.11 -31.24
CA ASN A 274 9.58 -0.84 -31.59
C ASN A 274 8.91 0.27 -30.77
N ALA A 275 9.61 0.70 -29.72
CA ALA A 275 9.79 2.08 -29.24
C ALA A 275 10.69 2.02 -28.01
#